data_AF-A0A1E8CFJ2-F1
#
_entry.id   AF-A0A1E8CFJ2-F1
#
_cell.length_a   1.000
_cell.length_b   1.000
_cell.length_c   1.000
_cell.angle_alpha   90.00
_cell.angle_beta   90.00
_cell.angle_gamma   90.00
#
_symmetry.space_group_name_H-M   'P 1'
#
loop_
_entity.id
_entity.type
_entity.pdbx_description
1 polymer ?
#
loop_
_entity_poly.entity_id
_entity_poly.type
_entity_poly.pdbx_seq_one_letter_code
_entity_poly.pdbx_strand_id
1 'polypeptide(L)'
;MTHKHLFNIVLATILATASSMAAADNDAVSSSCATLEFMAKMLAVNATLPANYDNPHQMADMQVSLQELNRLACQPVLLTENTRFSSRYGNGRAVSTDLYDNAWYFPNGQLFVARPGRDTTVYYPNGQVMAFRWALGGQTLYWPNGNPATFSFRTINEAWYYPDGHIITYLAGARDERWFYPFARLDGQVGQEMISSHWGVDGESFQAIVYTQDGRMFMQRERIRGKLVLSENELLDVPGVLLMLTRFYQVPDSAKQFMPGDSSITGAPW
;
A
#
# COMPACT_ATOMS: atom_id res chain seq x y z
N MET A 1 11.13 10.50 65.33
CA MET A 1 10.13 10.34 64.25
C MET A 1 9.94 8.85 64.01
N THR A 2 8.69 8.42 64.07
CA THR A 2 8.25 7.04 64.32
C THR A 2 8.30 6.16 63.05
N HIS A 3 8.64 4.88 63.21
CA HIS A 3 8.73 3.86 62.14
C HIS A 3 7.50 3.73 61.23
N LYS A 4 6.35 4.31 61.60
CA LYS A 4 5.14 4.42 60.76
C LYS A 4 5.35 5.28 59.50
N HIS A 5 6.22 6.29 59.54
CA HIS A 5 6.46 7.14 58.38
C HIS A 5 7.35 6.46 57.32
N LEU A 6 8.29 5.61 57.72
CA LEU A 6 9.10 4.83 56.77
C LEU A 6 8.26 3.78 56.03
N PHE A 7 7.33 3.11 56.72
CA PHE A 7 6.48 2.10 56.10
C PHE A 7 5.52 2.71 55.05
N ASN A 8 4.98 3.90 55.32
CA ASN A 8 4.11 4.61 54.39
C ASN A 8 4.88 5.15 53.16
N ILE A 9 6.16 5.50 53.29
CA ILE A 9 6.99 5.96 52.16
C ILE A 9 7.39 4.78 51.26
N VAL A 10 7.64 3.60 51.83
CA VAL A 10 7.94 2.37 51.06
C VAL A 10 6.69 1.85 50.33
N LEU A 11 5.50 1.94 50.94
CA LEU A 11 4.26 1.53 50.26
C LEU A 11 3.86 2.50 49.14
N ALA A 12 4.12 3.81 49.30
CA ALA A 12 3.88 4.81 48.26
C ALA A 12 4.84 4.70 47.06
N THR A 13 6.07 4.20 47.26
CA THR A 13 7.02 3.96 46.17
C THR A 13 6.73 2.67 45.39
N ILE A 14 6.12 1.67 46.02
CA ILE A 14 5.67 0.44 45.34
C ILE A 14 4.35 0.66 44.57
N LEU A 15 3.50 1.60 44.98
CA LEU A 15 2.32 2.01 44.18
C LEU A 15 2.66 3.03 43.08
N ALA A 16 3.82 3.69 43.13
CA ALA A 16 4.28 4.58 42.06
C ALA A 16 4.96 3.85 40.90
N THR A 17 5.19 2.53 41.00
CA THR A 17 5.55 1.68 39.85
C THR A 17 4.32 1.19 39.08
N ALA A 18 3.17 1.87 39.24
CA ALA A 18 2.01 1.70 38.39
C ALA A 18 2.39 2.06 36.94
N SER A 19 2.75 1.02 36.20
CA SER A 19 2.30 0.84 34.83
C SER A 19 2.55 2.03 33.93
N SER A 20 3.81 2.28 33.60
CA SER A 20 4.13 2.60 32.22
C SER A 20 3.85 1.36 31.37
N MET A 21 2.58 0.93 31.31
CA MET A 21 2.11 0.25 30.11
C MET A 21 2.26 1.31 29.04
N ALA A 22 3.36 1.22 28.30
CA ALA A 22 3.54 1.91 27.05
C ALA A 22 2.18 1.87 26.36
N ALA A 23 1.62 3.03 26.02
CA ALA A 23 0.48 3.10 25.14
C ALA A 23 0.82 2.20 23.96
N ALA A 24 0.19 1.03 23.90
CA ALA A 24 0.41 0.10 22.81
C ALA A 24 0.13 0.91 21.55
N ASP A 25 1.17 1.01 20.71
CA ASP A 25 1.36 2.04 19.70
C ASP A 25 0.30 1.87 18.59
N ASN A 26 -0.95 2.35 18.81
CA ASN A 26 -2.05 2.23 17.83
C ASN A 26 -1.64 2.75 16.45
N ASP A 27 -0.74 3.73 16.46
CA ASP A 27 -0.15 4.32 15.27
C ASP A 27 0.72 3.32 14.51
N ALA A 28 1.36 2.36 15.18
CA ALA A 28 2.15 1.30 14.55
C ALA A 28 1.30 0.32 13.75
N VAL A 29 0.14 -0.07 14.31
CA VAL A 29 -0.82 -0.93 13.59
C VAL A 29 -1.41 -0.17 12.41
N SER A 30 -1.89 1.06 12.64
CA SER A 30 -2.45 1.93 11.60
C SER A 30 -1.45 2.13 10.44
N SER A 31 -0.20 2.45 10.76
CA SER A 31 0.92 2.56 9.83
C SER A 31 1.12 1.31 8.97
N SER A 32 1.09 0.13 9.60
CA SER A 32 1.29 -1.14 8.90
C SER A 32 0.10 -1.51 8.03
N CYS A 33 -1.09 -1.09 8.43
CA CYS A 33 -2.30 -1.21 7.62
C CYS A 33 -2.27 -0.30 6.39
N ALA A 34 -1.82 0.94 6.54
CA ALA A 34 -1.58 1.84 5.39
C ALA A 34 -0.51 1.27 4.44
N THR A 35 0.52 0.62 4.99
CA THR A 35 1.54 -0.11 4.23
C THR A 35 0.95 -1.27 3.44
N LEU A 36 0.07 -2.06 4.07
CA LEU A 36 -0.61 -3.18 3.46
C LEU A 36 -1.57 -2.71 2.35
N GLU A 37 -2.28 -1.61 2.57
CA GLU A 37 -3.14 -0.98 1.58
C GLU A 37 -2.34 -0.55 0.34
N PHE A 38 -1.22 0.15 0.55
CA PHE A 38 -0.34 0.54 -0.55
C PHE A 38 0.20 -0.68 -1.31
N MET A 39 0.61 -1.73 -0.61
CA MET A 39 1.03 -2.99 -1.22
C MET A 39 -0.06 -3.63 -2.08
N ALA A 40 -1.31 -3.58 -1.60
CA ALA A 40 -2.45 -4.07 -2.36
C ALA A 40 -2.71 -3.23 -3.62
N LYS A 41 -2.53 -1.90 -3.56
CA LYS A 41 -2.59 -1.04 -4.76
C LYS A 41 -1.51 -1.45 -5.77
N MET A 42 -0.27 -1.62 -5.30
CA MET A 42 0.86 -2.03 -6.14
C MET A 42 0.57 -3.37 -6.83
N LEU A 43 0.08 -4.36 -6.08
CA LEU A 43 -0.29 -5.66 -6.64
C LEU A 43 -1.44 -5.56 -7.65
N ALA A 44 -2.47 -4.75 -7.37
CA ALA A 44 -3.61 -4.60 -8.26
C ALA A 44 -3.23 -3.94 -9.60
N VAL A 45 -2.33 -2.95 -9.58
CA VAL A 45 -1.74 -2.39 -10.81
C VAL A 45 -0.97 -3.47 -11.55
N ASN A 46 -0.09 -4.20 -10.85
CA ASN A 46 0.71 -5.26 -11.46
C ASN A 46 -0.14 -6.38 -12.09
N ALA A 47 -1.25 -6.76 -11.44
CA ALA A 47 -2.19 -7.74 -11.99
C ALA A 47 -2.98 -7.22 -13.20
N THR A 48 -3.16 -5.91 -13.32
CA THR A 48 -3.90 -5.29 -14.44
C THR A 48 -3.00 -5.07 -15.64
N LEU A 49 -1.75 -4.69 -15.41
CA LEU A 49 -0.74 -4.40 -16.43
C LEU A 49 0.53 -5.21 -16.11
N PRO A 50 0.47 -6.55 -16.25
CA PRO A 50 1.56 -7.43 -15.88
C PRO A 50 2.74 -7.32 -16.85
N ALA A 51 3.94 -7.59 -16.37
CA ALA A 51 5.09 -7.85 -17.22
C ALA A 51 4.97 -9.21 -17.93
N ASN A 52 5.69 -9.37 -19.04
CA ASN A 52 5.64 -10.58 -19.88
C ASN A 52 6.00 -11.88 -19.14
N TYR A 53 6.73 -11.81 -18.04
CA TYR A 53 7.16 -12.96 -17.23
C TYR A 53 6.39 -13.09 -15.91
N ASP A 54 5.41 -12.24 -15.66
CA ASP A 54 4.59 -12.33 -14.47
C ASP A 54 3.66 -13.54 -14.54
N ASN A 55 3.45 -14.19 -13.39
CA ASN A 55 2.55 -15.33 -13.27
C ASN A 55 1.18 -14.87 -12.73
N PRO A 56 0.10 -14.92 -13.54
CA PRO A 56 -1.23 -14.49 -13.10
C PRO A 56 -1.77 -15.27 -11.89
N HIS A 57 -1.46 -16.57 -11.79
CA HIS A 57 -1.87 -17.37 -10.63
C HIS A 57 -1.16 -16.92 -9.36
N GLN A 58 0.15 -16.64 -9.43
CA GLN A 58 0.89 -16.13 -8.29
C GLN A 58 0.34 -14.76 -7.83
N MET A 59 -0.04 -13.89 -8.76
CA MET A 59 -0.66 -12.60 -8.45
C MET A 59 -2.00 -12.77 -7.72
N ALA A 60 -2.84 -13.70 -8.18
CA ALA A 60 -4.10 -14.02 -7.53
C ALA A 60 -3.89 -14.56 -6.11
N ASP A 61 -2.92 -15.46 -5.91
CA ASP A 61 -2.59 -16.03 -4.60
C ASP A 61 -2.04 -14.96 -3.62
N MET A 62 -1.22 -14.02 -4.13
CA MET A 62 -0.76 -12.87 -3.36
C MET A 62 -1.94 -11.98 -2.94
N GLN A 63 -2.92 -11.76 -3.83
CA GLN A 63 -4.07 -10.91 -3.54
C GLN A 63 -4.95 -11.52 -2.43
N VAL A 64 -5.16 -12.84 -2.46
CA VAL A 64 -5.82 -13.57 -1.36
C VAL A 64 -5.05 -13.42 -0.06
N SER A 65 -3.72 -13.56 -0.10
CA SER A 65 -2.86 -13.43 1.08
C SER A 65 -2.95 -12.03 1.73
N LEU A 66 -2.98 -10.97 0.92
CA LEU A 66 -3.17 -9.59 1.39
C LEU A 66 -4.54 -9.38 2.02
N GLN A 67 -5.60 -9.93 1.41
CA GLN A 67 -6.96 -9.83 1.94
C GLN A 67 -7.10 -10.53 3.29
N GLU A 68 -6.52 -11.72 3.46
CA GLU A 68 -6.56 -12.43 4.74
C GLU A 68 -5.81 -11.67 5.84
N LEU A 69 -4.63 -11.13 5.53
CA LEU A 69 -3.87 -10.31 6.49
C LEU A 69 -4.66 -9.04 6.86
N ASN A 70 -5.22 -8.34 5.87
CA ASN A 70 -6.03 -7.13 6.09
C ASN A 70 -7.23 -7.42 6.99
N ARG A 71 -7.96 -8.51 6.72
CA ARG A 71 -9.12 -8.94 7.51
C ARG A 71 -8.76 -9.19 8.98
N LEU A 72 -7.59 -9.76 9.24
CA LEU A 72 -7.20 -10.18 10.58
C LEU A 72 -6.44 -9.14 11.39
N ALA A 73 -5.70 -8.24 10.73
CA ALA A 73 -4.86 -7.24 11.39
C ALA A 73 -5.46 -5.83 11.35
N CYS A 74 -6.15 -5.46 10.26
CA CYS A 74 -6.50 -4.06 9.97
C CYS A 74 -7.99 -3.75 10.00
N GLN A 75 -8.85 -4.72 9.67
CA GLN A 75 -10.30 -4.57 9.78
C GLN A 75 -10.86 -4.61 11.22
N PRO A 76 -10.23 -5.26 12.23
CA PRO A 76 -10.73 -5.19 13.59
C PRO A 76 -10.74 -3.76 14.14
N VAL A 77 -11.92 -3.26 14.50
CA VAL A 77 -12.08 -1.93 15.12
C VAL A 77 -11.48 -1.88 16.53
N LEU A 78 -11.39 -3.04 17.20
CA LEU A 78 -10.85 -3.17 18.56
C LEU A 78 -9.78 -4.27 18.60
N LEU A 79 -8.60 -3.92 19.12
CA LEU A 79 -7.52 -4.86 19.41
C LEU A 79 -7.66 -5.42 20.83
N THR A 80 -8.53 -6.41 20.96
CA THR A 80 -8.67 -7.26 22.17
C THR A 80 -7.46 -8.18 22.33
N GLU A 81 -7.32 -8.85 23.50
CA GLU A 81 -6.27 -9.87 23.69
C GLU A 81 -6.31 -10.95 22.58
N ASN A 82 -7.51 -11.36 22.16
CA ASN A 82 -7.67 -12.36 21.11
C ASN A 82 -7.21 -11.84 19.74
N THR A 83 -7.61 -10.64 19.35
CA THR A 83 -7.25 -10.06 18.04
C THR A 83 -5.79 -9.61 18.00
N ARG A 84 -5.23 -9.12 19.11
CA ARG A 84 -3.82 -8.68 19.21
C ARG A 84 -2.83 -9.84 19.26
N PHE A 85 -3.07 -10.85 20.10
CA PHE A 85 -2.08 -11.88 20.42
C PHE A 85 -2.39 -13.27 19.84
N SER A 86 -3.65 -13.52 19.46
CA SER A 86 -4.12 -14.87 19.09
C SER A 86 -4.75 -14.94 17.69
N SER A 87 -4.57 -13.90 16.86
CA SER A 87 -5.12 -13.86 15.51
C SER A 87 -4.43 -14.88 14.60
N ARG A 88 -5.23 -15.75 13.96
CA ARG A 88 -4.75 -16.87 13.14
C ARG A 88 -5.50 -16.97 11.82
N TYR A 89 -4.78 -17.40 10.80
CA TYR A 89 -5.31 -17.80 9.50
C TYR A 89 -6.06 -19.12 9.58
N GLY A 90 -6.82 -19.46 8.53
CA GLY A 90 -7.53 -20.74 8.43
C GLY A 90 -6.61 -21.96 8.48
N ASN A 91 -5.34 -21.80 8.09
CA ASN A 91 -4.31 -22.85 8.17
C ASN A 91 -3.65 -22.96 9.56
N GLY A 92 -4.12 -22.21 10.56
CA GLY A 92 -3.62 -22.22 11.93
C GLY A 92 -2.38 -21.35 12.18
N ARG A 93 -1.77 -20.77 11.14
CA ARG A 93 -0.63 -19.87 11.30
C ARG A 93 -1.07 -18.57 11.98
N ALA A 94 -0.26 -18.09 12.91
CA ALA A 94 -0.50 -16.81 13.57
C ALA A 94 -0.10 -15.64 12.65
N VAL A 95 -0.89 -14.56 12.69
CA VAL A 95 -0.56 -13.30 12.01
C VAL A 95 0.66 -12.67 12.65
N SER A 96 0.61 -12.50 13.97
CA SER A 96 1.69 -12.02 14.83
C SER A 96 1.48 -12.57 16.23
N THR A 97 2.56 -12.65 17.02
CA THR A 97 2.48 -12.89 18.47
C THR A 97 2.09 -11.63 19.24
N ASP A 98 2.26 -10.45 18.65
CA ASP A 98 1.74 -9.18 19.14
C ASP A 98 1.63 -8.20 17.98
N LEU A 99 0.41 -7.83 17.59
CA LEU A 99 0.20 -6.90 16.48
C LEU A 99 0.84 -5.52 16.66
N TYR A 100 1.19 -5.10 17.89
CA TYR A 100 1.79 -3.77 18.12
C TYR A 100 3.31 -3.72 17.97
N ASP A 101 4.01 -4.81 18.25
CA ASP A 101 5.46 -4.76 18.45
C ASP A 101 6.22 -5.89 17.73
N ASN A 102 5.52 -6.94 17.32
CA ASN A 102 6.11 -8.13 16.73
C ASN A 102 5.84 -8.24 15.23
N ALA A 103 6.63 -9.08 14.57
CA ALA A 103 6.55 -9.32 13.14
C ALA A 103 5.19 -9.85 12.69
N TRP A 104 4.72 -9.34 11.55
CA TRP A 104 3.51 -9.83 10.89
C TRP A 104 3.87 -10.74 9.74
N TYR A 105 3.10 -11.81 9.55
CA TYR A 105 3.32 -12.83 8.53
C TYR A 105 2.08 -13.03 7.69
N PHE A 106 2.26 -13.37 6.42
CA PHE A 106 1.19 -13.83 5.52
C PHE A 106 0.69 -15.24 5.88
N PRO A 107 -0.37 -15.76 5.22
CA PRO A 107 -0.85 -17.14 5.43
C PRO A 107 0.19 -18.21 5.08
N ASN A 108 0.95 -18.03 3.99
CA ASN A 108 2.12 -18.85 3.66
C ASN A 108 3.32 -18.60 4.61
N GLY A 109 3.14 -17.64 5.51
CA GLY A 109 4.05 -16.77 6.24
C GLY A 109 5.49 -16.67 5.79
N GLN A 110 5.58 -16.24 4.55
CA GLN A 110 6.42 -15.11 4.26
C GLN A 110 6.19 -13.97 5.29
N LEU A 111 7.29 -13.36 5.74
CA LEU A 111 7.27 -12.15 6.55
C LEU A 111 6.63 -11.01 5.75
N PHE A 112 5.78 -10.17 6.35
CA PHE A 112 5.31 -8.91 5.77
C PHE A 112 6.16 -7.75 6.26
N VAL A 113 6.20 -7.55 7.58
CA VAL A 113 6.95 -6.49 8.26
C VAL A 113 7.54 -7.04 9.56
N ALA A 114 8.80 -6.71 9.85
CA ALA A 114 9.49 -7.23 11.03
C ALA A 114 9.01 -6.56 12.33
N ARG A 115 8.67 -5.28 12.25
CA ARG A 115 8.03 -4.52 13.32
C ARG A 115 7.07 -3.49 12.73
N PRO A 116 5.80 -3.50 13.13
CA PRO A 116 4.82 -2.53 12.65
C PRO A 116 5.23 -1.11 13.03
N GLY A 117 4.96 -0.12 12.18
CA GLY A 117 5.26 1.29 12.46
C GLY A 117 6.75 1.67 12.50
N ARG A 118 7.67 0.75 12.20
CA ARG A 118 9.11 1.00 12.26
C ARG A 118 9.75 0.95 10.87
N ASP A 119 10.88 1.65 10.74
CA ASP A 119 11.72 1.57 9.54
C ASP A 119 12.27 0.16 9.38
N THR A 120 11.64 -0.62 8.51
CA THR A 120 12.00 -2.02 8.25
C THR A 120 11.80 -2.34 6.77
N THR A 121 12.33 -3.48 6.36
CA THR A 121 12.06 -4.04 5.05
C THR A 121 10.63 -4.59 5.01
N VAL A 122 9.92 -4.23 3.95
CA VAL A 122 8.56 -4.71 3.69
C VAL A 122 8.61 -5.69 2.52
N TYR A 123 7.95 -6.83 2.69
CA TYR A 123 7.98 -7.94 1.73
C TYR A 123 6.58 -8.25 1.20
N TYR A 124 6.51 -8.61 -0.07
CA TYR A 124 5.34 -9.20 -0.70
C TYR A 124 5.15 -10.66 -0.24
N PRO A 125 3.94 -11.25 -0.43
CA PRO A 125 3.71 -12.66 -0.07
C PRO A 125 4.57 -13.66 -0.85
N ASN A 126 5.06 -13.32 -2.04
CA ASN A 126 5.99 -14.16 -2.80
C ASN A 126 7.45 -14.05 -2.33
N GLY A 127 7.73 -13.25 -1.30
CA GLY A 127 9.08 -13.05 -0.73
C GLY A 127 9.89 -11.95 -1.39
N GLN A 128 9.39 -11.33 -2.47
CA GLN A 128 10.05 -10.16 -3.04
C GLN A 128 9.96 -8.96 -2.09
N VAL A 129 10.98 -8.11 -2.14
CA VAL A 129 11.02 -6.88 -1.34
C VAL A 129 10.21 -5.80 -2.05
N MET A 130 9.35 -5.09 -1.32
CA MET A 130 8.70 -3.87 -1.81
C MET A 130 9.57 -2.64 -1.54
N ALA A 131 10.12 -2.55 -0.32
CA ALA A 131 11.02 -1.47 0.10
C ALA A 131 11.96 -1.99 1.20
N PHE A 132 13.22 -1.56 1.19
CA PHE A 132 14.19 -1.95 2.21
C PHE A 132 14.06 -1.16 3.51
N ARG A 133 13.62 0.10 3.42
CA ARG A 133 13.55 1.07 4.52
C ARG A 133 12.26 1.88 4.49
N TRP A 134 11.12 1.22 4.66
CA TRP A 134 9.79 1.78 4.36
C TRP A 134 9.48 3.17 4.95
N ALA A 135 10.02 3.49 6.13
CA ALA A 135 9.77 4.77 6.78
C ALA A 135 10.54 5.94 6.13
N LEU A 136 11.52 5.67 5.28
CA LEU A 136 12.28 6.71 4.58
C LEU A 136 11.75 6.96 3.17
N GLY A 137 11.66 8.24 2.81
CA GLY A 137 11.58 8.66 1.41
C GLY A 137 12.93 8.54 0.70
N GLY A 138 12.92 8.67 -0.63
CA GLY A 138 14.15 8.73 -1.44
C GLY A 138 14.83 7.38 -1.73
N GLN A 139 14.15 6.27 -1.42
CA GLN A 139 14.62 4.91 -1.72
C GLN A 139 13.91 4.33 -2.95
N THR A 140 14.49 3.26 -3.52
CA THR A 140 13.82 2.48 -4.55
C THR A 140 12.64 1.71 -3.98
N LEU A 141 11.51 1.80 -4.68
CA LEU A 141 10.33 0.99 -4.46
C LEU A 141 10.24 -0.05 -5.58
N TYR A 142 9.81 -1.26 -5.25
CA TYR A 142 9.75 -2.38 -6.20
C TYR A 142 8.33 -2.91 -6.34
N TRP A 143 8.00 -3.38 -7.53
CA TRP A 143 6.79 -4.17 -7.82
C TRP A 143 6.89 -5.59 -7.24
N PRO A 144 5.76 -6.33 -7.14
CA PRO A 144 5.79 -7.73 -6.70
C PRO A 144 6.68 -8.65 -7.54
N ASN A 145 6.97 -8.28 -8.79
CA ASN A 145 7.84 -9.04 -9.67
C ASN A 145 9.33 -8.70 -9.53
N GLY A 146 9.67 -7.77 -8.64
CA GLY A 146 11.04 -7.34 -8.34
C GLY A 146 11.56 -6.19 -9.21
N ASN A 147 10.81 -5.73 -10.22
CA ASN A 147 11.21 -4.56 -11.00
C ASN A 147 11.04 -3.26 -10.20
N PRO A 148 11.91 -2.26 -10.41
CA PRO A 148 11.76 -0.97 -9.77
C PRO A 148 10.50 -0.25 -10.28
N ALA A 149 9.67 0.20 -9.36
CA ALA A 149 8.53 1.07 -9.63
C ALA A 149 8.95 2.55 -9.66
N THR A 150 9.90 2.93 -8.83
CA THR A 150 10.52 4.27 -8.79
C THR A 150 11.84 4.17 -8.03
N PHE A 151 12.81 5.03 -8.33
CA PHE A 151 14.10 5.02 -7.64
C PHE A 151 14.11 5.93 -6.41
N SER A 152 13.15 6.84 -6.29
CA SER A 152 13.03 7.79 -5.19
C SER A 152 11.57 7.90 -4.73
N PHE A 153 11.14 6.96 -3.89
CA PHE A 153 9.77 6.93 -3.38
C PHE A 153 9.44 8.14 -2.49
N ARG A 154 8.19 8.64 -2.58
CA ARG A 154 7.68 9.84 -1.89
C ARG A 154 8.40 11.15 -2.24
N THR A 155 9.08 11.22 -3.37
CA THR A 155 9.64 12.48 -3.86
C THR A 155 8.86 12.97 -5.07
N ILE A 156 8.65 14.28 -5.14
CA ILE A 156 8.12 14.94 -6.33
C ILE A 156 9.14 14.85 -7.47
N ASN A 157 8.67 15.05 -8.70
CA ASN A 157 9.51 15.12 -9.90
C ASN A 157 10.34 13.84 -10.15
N GLU A 158 9.80 12.70 -9.74
CA GLU A 158 10.43 11.40 -9.89
C GLU A 158 9.71 10.55 -10.94
N ALA A 159 10.50 9.79 -11.68
CA ALA A 159 9.97 8.85 -12.65
C ALA A 159 9.37 7.61 -11.97
N TRP A 160 8.21 7.20 -12.48
CA TRP A 160 7.57 5.95 -12.13
C TRP A 160 7.45 5.04 -13.34
N TYR A 161 7.58 3.74 -13.11
CA TYR A 161 7.61 2.72 -14.14
C TYR A 161 6.58 1.64 -13.84
N TYR A 162 5.92 1.14 -14.88
CA TYR A 162 5.11 -0.06 -14.85
C TYR A 162 5.97 -1.28 -14.50
N PRO A 163 5.34 -2.40 -14.11
CA PRO A 163 6.04 -3.64 -13.79
C PRO A 163 6.92 -4.19 -14.90
N ASP A 164 6.66 -3.82 -16.16
CA ASP A 164 7.45 -4.20 -17.33
C ASP A 164 8.55 -3.19 -17.70
N GLY A 165 8.69 -2.11 -16.93
CA GLY A 165 9.69 -1.06 -17.11
C GLY A 165 9.26 0.12 -17.98
N HIS A 166 8.05 0.11 -18.56
CA HIS A 166 7.55 1.28 -19.29
C HIS A 166 7.23 2.43 -18.33
N ILE A 167 7.38 3.67 -18.78
CA ILE A 167 7.19 4.85 -17.94
C ILE A 167 5.69 5.11 -17.68
N ILE A 168 5.32 5.33 -16.42
CA ILE A 168 4.01 5.83 -16.00
C ILE A 168 3.98 7.36 -16.11
N THR A 169 4.96 8.01 -15.49
CA THR A 169 5.14 9.47 -15.47
C THR A 169 6.61 9.78 -15.20
N TYR A 170 7.07 10.95 -15.62
CA TYR A 170 8.42 11.46 -15.33
C TYR A 170 8.47 12.31 -14.06
N LEU A 171 7.33 12.86 -13.67
CA LEU A 171 7.25 13.93 -12.69
C LEU A 171 6.07 13.67 -11.75
N ALA A 172 6.19 12.61 -10.95
CA ALA A 172 5.19 12.28 -9.93
C ALA A 172 4.96 13.45 -8.96
N GLY A 173 3.73 13.62 -8.50
CA GLY A 173 3.34 14.71 -7.61
C GLY A 173 3.10 16.07 -8.29
N ALA A 174 3.38 16.24 -9.58
CA ALA A 174 3.11 17.48 -10.31
C ALA A 174 1.86 17.36 -11.20
N ARG A 175 1.05 18.44 -11.21
CA ARG A 175 -0.27 18.48 -11.89
C ARG A 175 -0.17 18.57 -13.41
N ASP A 176 0.77 19.35 -13.93
CA ASP A 176 0.88 19.65 -15.36
C ASP A 176 1.77 18.64 -16.11
N GLU A 177 1.68 17.38 -15.70
CA GLU A 177 2.61 16.35 -16.12
C GLU A 177 2.01 15.25 -16.96
N ARG A 178 2.87 14.63 -17.77
CA ARG A 178 2.47 13.59 -18.70
C ARG A 178 2.43 12.24 -18.03
N TRP A 179 1.27 11.60 -18.13
CA TRP A 179 1.04 10.23 -17.70
C TRP A 179 0.81 9.34 -18.92
N PHE A 180 1.20 8.07 -18.85
CA PHE A 180 1.18 7.15 -19.98
C PHE A 180 0.63 5.78 -19.60
N TYR A 181 0.00 5.09 -20.55
CA TYR A 181 -0.31 3.66 -20.49
C TYR A 181 0.56 2.88 -21.49
N PRO A 182 0.98 1.65 -21.15
CA PRO A 182 1.50 0.72 -22.13
C PRO A 182 0.35 0.19 -23.00
N PHE A 183 0.60 -0.05 -24.27
CA PHE A 183 -0.34 -0.73 -25.16
C PHE A 183 0.39 -1.67 -26.12
N ALA A 184 -0.24 -2.79 -26.46
CA ALA A 184 0.30 -3.74 -27.42
C ALA A 184 0.24 -3.16 -28.84
N ARG A 185 1.37 -3.17 -29.55
CA ARG A 185 1.46 -2.77 -30.96
C ARG A 185 1.31 -3.97 -31.89
N LEU A 186 0.92 -3.70 -33.14
CA LEU A 186 0.75 -4.70 -34.19
C LEU A 186 2.07 -5.40 -34.58
N ASP A 187 3.22 -4.78 -34.30
CA ASP A 187 4.56 -5.33 -34.54
C ASP A 187 5.05 -6.22 -33.39
N GLY A 188 4.20 -6.51 -32.40
CA GLY A 188 4.54 -7.32 -31.23
C GLY A 188 5.37 -6.59 -30.17
N GLN A 189 5.64 -5.28 -30.35
CA GLN A 189 6.27 -4.44 -29.33
C GLN A 189 5.22 -3.80 -28.42
N VAL A 190 5.67 -3.20 -27.32
CA VAL A 190 4.83 -2.36 -26.46
C VAL A 190 5.09 -0.90 -26.78
N GLY A 191 4.03 -0.16 -27.09
CA GLY A 191 4.04 1.29 -27.24
C GLY A 191 3.60 1.99 -25.96
N GLN A 192 3.70 3.32 -25.94
CA GLN A 192 3.15 4.14 -24.86
C GLN A 192 2.15 5.15 -25.42
N GLU A 193 0.96 5.18 -24.86
CA GLU A 193 -0.06 6.18 -25.17
C GLU A 193 -0.20 7.15 -24.00
N MET A 194 -0.28 8.44 -24.30
CA MET A 194 -0.45 9.47 -23.28
C MET A 194 -1.88 9.43 -22.72
N ILE A 195 -2.00 9.33 -21.40
CA ILE A 195 -3.25 9.42 -20.64
C ILE A 195 -3.74 10.86 -20.61
N SER A 196 -2.90 11.75 -20.09
CA SER A 196 -3.17 13.17 -19.92
C SER A 196 -1.84 13.91 -19.76
N SER A 197 -1.86 15.22 -20.00
CA SER A 197 -0.74 16.13 -19.75
C SER A 197 -1.03 17.17 -18.66
N HIS A 198 -2.23 17.19 -18.08
CA HIS A 198 -2.63 18.09 -16.98
C HIS A 198 -3.50 17.33 -15.98
N TRP A 199 -2.95 16.22 -15.49
CA TRP A 199 -3.70 15.26 -14.70
C TRP A 199 -4.16 15.83 -13.34
N GLY A 200 -5.41 15.56 -12.97
CA GLY A 200 -6.00 15.99 -11.70
C GLY A 200 -6.69 17.37 -11.73
N VAL A 201 -6.96 17.94 -12.91
CA VAL A 201 -7.63 19.24 -13.08
C VAL A 201 -9.08 19.09 -13.53
N ASP A 202 -10.01 19.84 -12.94
CA ASP A 202 -11.44 19.77 -13.29
C ASP A 202 -11.68 20.09 -14.77
N GLY A 203 -12.48 19.26 -15.45
CA GLY A 203 -12.80 19.41 -16.86
C GLY A 203 -11.72 18.96 -17.86
N GLU A 204 -10.51 18.58 -17.38
CA GLU A 204 -9.44 18.06 -18.25
C GLU A 204 -9.85 16.72 -18.88
N SER A 205 -9.40 16.51 -20.13
CA SER A 205 -9.60 15.22 -20.81
C SER A 205 -8.49 14.24 -20.48
N PHE A 206 -8.84 12.96 -20.37
CA PHE A 206 -7.88 11.88 -20.24
C PHE A 206 -8.31 10.64 -21.03
N GLN A 207 -7.35 9.75 -21.32
CA GLN A 207 -7.63 8.44 -21.90
C GLN A 207 -7.78 7.40 -20.80
N ALA A 208 -8.98 6.84 -20.66
CA ALA A 208 -9.29 5.74 -19.76
C ALA A 208 -9.09 4.39 -20.46
N ILE A 209 -8.49 3.42 -19.78
CA ILE A 209 -8.58 2.01 -20.19
C ILE A 209 -9.96 1.50 -19.81
N VAL A 210 -10.70 0.92 -20.75
CA VAL A 210 -12.00 0.27 -20.54
C VAL A 210 -11.94 -1.20 -20.90
N TYR A 211 -12.47 -2.04 -20.03
CA TYR A 211 -12.63 -3.48 -20.26
C TYR A 211 -14.07 -3.81 -20.65
N THR A 212 -14.21 -4.57 -21.73
CA THR A 212 -15.45 -5.23 -22.12
C THR A 212 -15.79 -6.38 -21.17
N GLN A 213 -17.03 -6.87 -21.21
CA GLN A 213 -17.46 -8.02 -20.39
C GLN A 213 -16.68 -9.31 -20.70
N ASP A 214 -16.17 -9.44 -21.93
CA ASP A 214 -15.29 -10.51 -22.39
C ASP A 214 -13.81 -10.27 -22.08
N GLY A 215 -13.47 -9.19 -21.37
CA GLY A 215 -12.12 -8.91 -20.88
C GLY A 215 -11.19 -8.22 -21.88
N ARG A 216 -11.69 -7.83 -23.06
CA ARG A 216 -10.90 -7.06 -24.03
C ARG A 216 -10.77 -5.62 -23.57
N MET A 217 -9.56 -5.08 -23.63
CA MET A 217 -9.24 -3.69 -23.31
C MET A 217 -9.36 -2.78 -24.54
N PHE A 218 -9.83 -1.55 -24.35
CA PHE A 218 -9.77 -0.46 -25.33
C PHE A 218 -9.64 0.88 -24.63
N MET A 219 -9.24 1.92 -25.36
CA MET A 219 -9.07 3.27 -24.83
C MET A 219 -10.29 4.13 -25.14
N GLN A 220 -10.75 4.89 -24.14
CA GLN A 220 -11.86 5.83 -24.29
C GLN A 220 -11.52 7.18 -23.67
N ARG A 221 -11.84 8.26 -24.40
CA ARG A 221 -11.64 9.61 -23.91
C ARG A 221 -12.72 9.99 -22.91
N GLU A 222 -12.30 10.38 -21.72
CA GLU A 222 -13.15 10.80 -20.60
C GLU A 222 -12.78 12.20 -20.11
N ARG A 223 -13.61 12.78 -19.23
CA ARG A 223 -13.35 14.09 -18.59
C ARG A 223 -13.35 13.99 -17.07
N ILE A 224 -12.36 14.64 -16.44
CA ILE A 224 -12.24 14.73 -14.99
C ILE A 224 -13.41 15.52 -14.42
N ARG A 225 -14.03 15.00 -13.35
CA ARG A 225 -15.10 15.65 -12.58
C ARG A 225 -15.03 15.25 -11.11
N GLY A 226 -15.33 16.19 -10.21
CA GLY A 226 -15.54 15.90 -8.78
C GLY A 226 -14.34 15.26 -8.09
N LYS A 227 -14.48 14.04 -7.59
CA LYS A 227 -13.44 13.31 -6.82
C LYS A 227 -12.20 12.91 -7.64
N LEU A 228 -12.19 13.15 -8.96
CA LEU A 228 -11.02 12.94 -9.82
C LEU A 228 -10.11 14.18 -9.89
N VAL A 229 -10.49 15.28 -9.25
CA VAL A 229 -9.63 16.45 -9.07
C VAL A 229 -8.67 16.15 -7.91
N LEU A 230 -7.37 16.19 -8.17
CA LEU A 230 -6.34 15.72 -7.25
C LEU A 230 -5.39 16.84 -6.83
N SER A 231 -5.00 16.81 -5.57
CA SER A 231 -3.88 17.58 -5.04
C SER A 231 -2.54 16.98 -5.48
N GLU A 232 -1.48 17.79 -5.47
CA GLU A 232 -0.10 17.33 -5.73
C GLU A 232 0.31 16.18 -4.81
N ASN A 233 -0.14 16.19 -3.56
CA ASN A 233 0.10 15.10 -2.61
C ASN A 233 -0.63 13.82 -2.99
N GLU A 234 -1.84 13.89 -3.54
CA GLU A 234 -2.56 12.71 -4.04
C GLU A 234 -1.90 12.18 -5.32
N LEU A 235 -1.29 13.06 -6.12
CA LEU A 235 -0.51 12.68 -7.31
C LEU A 235 0.80 11.95 -6.98
N LEU A 236 1.20 11.88 -5.71
CA LEU A 236 2.30 11.02 -5.26
C LEU A 236 1.85 9.55 -5.05
N ASP A 237 0.55 9.27 -4.88
CA ASP A 237 0.02 7.90 -4.82
C ASP A 237 -0.22 7.39 -6.26
N VAL A 238 0.88 7.26 -7.02
CA VAL A 238 0.85 6.82 -8.43
C VAL A 238 0.05 5.51 -8.62
N PRO A 239 0.20 4.46 -7.78
CA PRO A 239 -0.63 3.26 -7.88
C PRO A 239 -2.12 3.55 -7.64
N GLY A 240 -2.46 4.36 -6.63
CA GLY A 240 -3.84 4.76 -6.35
C GLY A 240 -4.48 5.51 -7.53
N VAL A 241 -3.76 6.45 -8.13
CA VAL A 241 -4.18 7.19 -9.32
C VAL A 241 -4.44 6.25 -10.50
N LEU A 242 -3.52 5.31 -10.78
CA LEU A 242 -3.71 4.36 -11.87
C LEU A 242 -4.92 3.46 -11.65
N LEU A 243 -5.20 3.05 -10.41
CA LEU A 243 -6.39 2.26 -10.10
C LEU A 243 -7.67 3.08 -10.31
N MET A 244 -7.70 4.35 -9.87
CA MET A 244 -8.80 5.32 -10.11
C MET A 244 -9.21 5.34 -11.58
N LEU A 245 -8.23 5.28 -12.47
CA LEU A 245 -8.42 5.32 -13.91
C LEU A 245 -8.81 3.98 -14.55
N THR A 246 -8.19 2.88 -14.10
CA THR A 246 -8.31 1.57 -14.77
C THR A 246 -9.46 0.71 -14.26
N ARG A 247 -9.90 0.88 -13.01
CA ARG A 247 -10.82 -0.08 -12.37
C ARG A 247 -12.09 0.54 -11.77
N PHE A 248 -12.03 1.74 -11.21
CA PHE A 248 -13.13 2.24 -10.34
C PHE A 248 -14.49 2.38 -11.02
N TYR A 249 -14.51 2.60 -12.33
CA TYR A 249 -15.74 2.80 -13.08
C TYR A 249 -16.30 1.55 -13.76
N GLN A 250 -15.65 0.38 -13.65
CA GLN A 250 -15.94 -0.74 -14.55
C GLN A 250 -16.45 -2.00 -13.85
N VAL A 251 -16.04 -2.31 -12.61
CA VAL A 251 -16.48 -3.52 -11.89
C VAL A 251 -16.55 -3.26 -10.37
N PRO A 252 -17.46 -3.89 -9.60
CA PRO A 252 -17.30 -4.05 -8.14
C PRO A 252 -16.07 -4.93 -7.86
N ASP A 253 -14.91 -4.29 -7.72
CA ASP A 253 -13.62 -4.95 -7.52
C ASP A 253 -13.18 -4.88 -6.05
N SER A 254 -12.53 -5.94 -5.58
CA SER A 254 -11.78 -6.00 -4.33
C SER A 254 -10.74 -4.87 -4.18
N ALA A 255 -10.20 -4.34 -5.28
CA ALA A 255 -9.30 -3.18 -5.27
C ALA A 255 -9.95 -1.92 -4.66
N LYS A 256 -11.29 -1.84 -4.63
CA LYS A 256 -12.02 -0.76 -3.96
C LYS A 256 -11.80 -0.73 -2.44
N GLN A 257 -11.32 -1.82 -1.84
CA GLN A 257 -10.95 -1.84 -0.42
C GLN A 257 -9.66 -1.04 -0.14
N PHE A 258 -8.91 -0.69 -1.19
CA PHE A 258 -7.58 -0.08 -1.09
C PHE A 258 -7.53 1.20 -1.94
N MET A 259 -8.61 1.99 -1.98
CA MET A 259 -8.61 3.28 -2.67
C MET A 259 -7.64 4.25 -1.99
N PRO A 260 -7.14 5.30 -2.68
CA PRO A 260 -6.62 6.48 -1.98
C PRO A 260 -7.70 7.05 -1.06
N GLY A 261 -7.66 6.63 0.20
CA GLY A 261 -8.56 7.04 1.27
C GLY A 261 -7.80 7.69 2.42
N ASP A 262 -6.53 7.37 2.59
CA ASP A 262 -5.70 7.92 3.65
C ASP A 262 -4.55 8.76 3.10
N SER A 263 -4.62 10.05 3.38
CA SER A 263 -3.54 11.03 3.25
C SER A 263 -2.25 10.66 4.01
N SER A 264 -2.24 9.54 4.76
CA SER A 264 -1.11 9.05 5.56
C SER A 264 -0.02 8.34 4.75
N ILE A 265 -0.32 7.85 3.53
CA ILE A 265 0.67 7.11 2.72
C ILE A 265 1.62 8.07 1.98
N THR A 266 1.08 9.19 1.49
CA THR A 266 1.82 10.26 0.79
C THR A 266 2.18 11.44 1.70
N GLY A 267 1.45 11.64 2.80
CA GLY A 267 1.93 12.40 3.94
C GLY A 267 3.20 11.74 4.44
N ALA A 268 4.26 12.54 4.64
CA ALA A 268 5.49 12.07 5.26
C ALA A 268 5.12 11.19 6.47
N PRO A 269 5.73 10.02 6.59
CA PRO A 269 5.31 9.11 7.63
C PRO A 269 5.87 9.67 8.95
N TRP A 270 4.99 9.83 9.94
CA TRP A 270 5.28 10.15 11.35
C TRP A 270 6.01 11.47 11.64
#